data_AF-A0A318MPR6-F1
#
_entry.id   AF-A0A318MPR6-F1
#
_cell.length_a   1.000
_cell.length_b   1.000
_cell.length_c   1.000
_cell.angle_alpha   90.00
_cell.angle_beta   90.00
_cell.angle_gamma   90.00
#
_symmetry.space_group_name_H-M   'P 1'
#
loop_
_entity.id
_entity.type
_entity.pdbx_description
1 polymer ?
#
loop_
_entity_poly.entity_id
_entity_poly.type
_entity_poly.pdbx_seq_one_letter_code
_entity_poly.pdbx_strand_id
1 'polypeptide(L)'
;MIKIKRSNLEYKLSNFCFKLLRRLSLSTIILTNCFILLLTMSINNAHALVITTNNEIQGSLPYFSIDSGKNKMQDTESLLSIKLSNGKVIKRIDDTSSELNPIELPYFETFQGIKTIVPLGNPNYPKIDLAELKNYKFFFDDDGDKYADAEGKVEVKWERKVSDNNYTDITGMVKKQPNQQLNYCHRPYRLTITLTKGYLKTNSGLPNQTNFENASHSFYITPKEGIDNKCDSQP
;
A
#
# COMPACT_ATOMS: atom_id res chain seq x y z
N MET A 1 98.10 12.52 -14.48
CA MET A 1 96.97 11.56 -14.36
C MET A 1 96.12 11.95 -13.16
N ILE A 2 95.09 12.79 -13.31
CA ILE A 2 94.04 12.97 -12.28
C ILE A 2 92.70 13.16 -13.00
N LYS A 3 91.91 12.07 -13.08
CA LYS A 3 90.54 12.06 -13.57
C LYS A 3 89.66 12.61 -12.44
N ILE A 4 89.13 13.82 -12.60
CA ILE A 4 88.25 14.45 -11.61
C ILE A 4 86.90 13.70 -11.59
N LYS A 5 86.57 13.12 -10.43
CA LYS A 5 85.35 12.35 -10.15
C LYS A 5 84.18 13.31 -9.92
N ARG A 6 83.62 13.88 -10.99
CA ARG A 6 82.58 14.93 -10.94
C ARG A 6 81.12 14.42 -11.07
N SER A 7 80.82 13.14 -10.78
CA SER A 7 79.51 12.55 -11.16
C SER A 7 78.52 12.27 -10.01
N ASN A 8 78.93 12.28 -8.74
CA ASN A 8 78.07 11.78 -7.64
C ASN A 8 77.35 12.86 -6.82
N LEU A 9 77.89 14.09 -6.78
CA LEU A 9 77.34 15.17 -5.96
C LEU A 9 76.18 15.88 -6.67
N GLU A 10 76.34 16.17 -7.97
CA GLU A 10 75.30 16.80 -8.79
C GLU A 10 74.04 15.94 -8.92
N TYR A 11 74.21 14.61 -9.03
CA TYR A 11 73.08 13.68 -9.06
C TYR A 11 72.30 13.64 -7.74
N LYS A 12 73.00 13.70 -6.60
CA LYS A 12 72.36 13.75 -5.27
C LYS A 12 71.61 15.06 -5.03
N LEU A 13 72.18 16.20 -5.43
CA LEU A 13 71.52 17.51 -5.35
C LEU A 13 70.29 17.58 -6.25
N SER A 14 70.39 17.12 -7.50
CA SER A 14 69.25 17.05 -8.42
C SER A 14 68.10 16.19 -7.86
N ASN A 15 68.40 15.01 -7.34
CA ASN A 15 67.39 14.11 -6.77
C ASN A 15 66.77 14.67 -5.47
N PHE A 16 67.54 15.41 -4.66
CA PHE A 16 67.02 16.11 -3.49
C PHE A 16 66.07 17.26 -3.90
N CYS A 17 66.46 18.09 -4.87
CA CYS A 17 65.61 19.15 -5.41
C CYS A 17 64.32 18.60 -6.03
N PHE A 18 64.39 17.49 -6.78
CA PHE A 18 63.22 16.87 -7.39
C PHE A 18 62.25 16.30 -6.34
N LYS A 19 62.77 15.70 -5.27
CA LYS A 19 61.95 15.25 -4.13
C LYS A 19 61.32 16.41 -3.37
N LEU A 20 62.05 17.52 -3.18
CA LEU A 20 61.55 18.71 -2.52
C LEU A 20 60.44 19.40 -3.35
N LEU A 21 60.68 19.59 -4.64
CA LEU A 21 59.69 20.12 -5.61
C LEU A 21 58.44 19.23 -5.69
N ARG A 22 58.61 17.91 -5.71
CA ARG A 22 57.49 16.96 -5.68
C ARG A 22 56.68 17.05 -4.38
N ARG A 23 57.33 17.21 -3.22
CA ARG A 23 56.62 17.42 -1.93
C ARG A 23 55.86 18.74 -1.88
N LEU A 24 56.45 19.82 -2.42
CA LEU A 24 55.77 21.13 -2.56
C LEU A 24 54.56 21.03 -3.50
N SER A 25 54.67 20.28 -4.61
CA SER A 25 53.56 20.06 -5.55
C SER A 25 52.43 19.21 -4.95
N LEU A 26 52.73 18.17 -4.16
CA LEU A 26 51.69 17.39 -3.49
C LEU A 26 50.98 18.21 -2.40
N SER A 27 51.72 19.01 -1.64
CA SER A 27 51.14 19.87 -0.60
C SER A 27 50.14 20.88 -1.17
N THR A 28 50.48 21.51 -2.29
CA THR A 28 49.59 22.47 -2.97
C THR A 28 48.34 21.81 -3.55
N ILE A 29 48.47 20.59 -4.10
CA ILE A 29 47.31 19.80 -4.58
C ILE A 29 46.39 19.42 -3.41
N ILE A 30 46.95 19.02 -2.26
CA ILE A 30 46.15 18.68 -1.08
C ILE A 30 45.41 19.93 -0.55
N LEU A 31 46.11 21.06 -0.47
CA LEU A 31 45.53 22.31 0.03
C LEU A 31 44.40 22.83 -0.86
N THR A 32 44.58 22.77 -2.18
CA THR A 32 43.55 23.18 -3.16
C THR A 32 42.33 22.27 -3.12
N ASN A 33 42.51 20.94 -3.01
CA ASN A 33 41.40 20.01 -2.86
C ASN A 33 40.64 20.19 -1.53
N CYS A 34 41.34 20.45 -0.42
CA CYS A 34 40.70 20.80 0.85
C CYS A 34 39.87 22.08 0.74
N PHE A 35 40.37 23.09 0.03
CA PHE A 35 39.66 24.36 -0.15
C PHE A 35 38.40 24.19 -1.01
N ILE A 36 38.47 23.39 -2.08
CA ILE A 36 37.31 23.04 -2.92
C ILE A 36 36.27 22.26 -2.08
N LEU A 37 36.71 21.30 -1.27
CA LEU A 37 35.80 20.54 -0.41
C LEU A 37 35.09 21.45 0.60
N LEU A 38 35.81 22.40 1.21
CA LEU A 38 35.23 23.42 2.09
C LEU A 38 34.20 24.30 1.37
N LEU A 39 34.48 24.71 0.13
CA LEU A 39 33.52 25.47 -0.68
C LEU A 39 32.27 24.66 -1.02
N THR A 40 32.39 23.35 -1.28
CA THR A 40 31.21 22.52 -1.59
C THR A 40 30.32 22.24 -0.38
N MET A 41 30.88 22.27 0.84
CA MET A 41 30.12 22.06 2.08
C MET A 41 29.31 23.30 2.49
N SER A 42 29.74 24.51 2.12
CA SER A 42 29.04 25.75 2.47
C SER A 42 27.84 26.08 1.56
N ILE A 43 27.70 25.41 0.42
CA ILE A 43 26.61 25.64 -0.56
C ILE A 43 25.38 24.75 -0.26
N ASN A 44 25.54 23.67 0.51
CA ASN A 44 24.47 22.71 0.82
C ASN A 44 23.77 23.02 2.16
N ASN A 45 23.39 24.28 2.38
CA ASN A 45 22.44 24.57 3.46
C ASN A 45 21.07 24.03 3.04
N ALA A 46 20.70 22.86 3.56
CA ALA A 46 19.34 22.36 3.48
C ALA A 46 18.44 23.31 4.30
N HIS A 47 17.88 24.30 3.63
CA HIS A 47 16.87 25.16 4.22
C HIS A 47 15.59 24.34 4.37
N ALA A 48 15.32 23.87 5.58
CA ALA A 48 13.98 23.39 5.92
C ALA A 48 13.05 24.61 5.90
N LEU A 49 12.11 24.63 4.96
CA LEU A 49 11.00 25.58 4.95
C LEU A 49 10.10 25.24 6.14
N VAL A 50 10.29 25.96 7.24
CA VAL A 50 9.37 25.95 8.38
C VAL A 50 8.36 27.07 8.11
N ILE A 51 7.17 26.68 7.67
CA ILE A 51 6.05 27.61 7.51
C ILE A 51 5.25 27.56 8.81
N THR A 52 5.35 28.60 9.63
CA THR A 52 4.44 28.79 10.76
C THR A 52 3.20 29.52 10.26
N THR A 53 2.08 28.82 10.18
CA THR A 53 0.78 29.42 9.85
C THR A 53 0.12 29.94 11.13
N ASN A 54 -0.53 31.11 11.06
CA ASN A 54 -1.33 31.63 12.18
C ASN A 54 -2.65 30.85 12.38
N ASN A 55 -3.06 30.11 11.35
CA ASN A 55 -4.27 29.30 11.34
C ASN A 55 -3.91 27.82 11.26
N GLU A 56 -4.81 26.96 11.74
CA GLU A 56 -4.69 25.53 11.54
C GLU A 56 -4.62 25.19 10.05
N ILE A 57 -3.85 24.15 9.70
CA ILE A 57 -3.72 23.69 8.32
C ILE A 57 -5.04 23.02 7.95
N GLN A 58 -5.85 23.68 7.12
CA GLN A 58 -7.04 23.05 6.56
C GLN A 58 -6.61 21.91 5.64
N GLY A 59 -7.17 20.74 5.91
CA GLY A 59 -6.84 19.51 5.23
C GLY A 59 -8.07 18.71 4.83
N SER A 60 -7.81 17.50 4.37
CA SER A 60 -8.78 16.53 3.90
C SER A 60 -8.78 15.32 4.81
N LEU A 61 -9.95 14.68 4.97
CA LEU A 61 -10.01 13.42 5.73
C LEU A 61 -9.10 12.37 5.08
N PRO A 62 -8.22 11.70 5.83
CA PRO A 62 -7.47 10.57 5.31
C PRO A 62 -8.42 9.40 5.05
N TYR A 63 -8.13 8.58 4.04
CA TYR A 63 -9.03 7.51 3.63
C TYR A 63 -8.28 6.26 3.16
N PHE A 64 -8.98 5.13 3.18
CA PHE A 64 -8.51 3.93 2.50
C PHE A 64 -9.01 3.88 1.05
N SER A 65 -8.27 3.21 0.18
CA SER A 65 -8.71 2.91 -1.18
C SER A 65 -8.06 1.65 -1.73
N ILE A 66 -8.87 0.74 -2.25
CA ILE A 66 -8.41 -0.51 -2.89
C ILE A 66 -8.10 -0.34 -4.39
N ASP A 67 -8.27 0.88 -4.91
CA ASP A 67 -8.15 1.19 -6.33
C ASP A 67 -7.42 2.48 -6.63
N SER A 68 -6.37 2.71 -5.83
CA SER A 68 -5.41 3.79 -6.03
C SER A 68 -6.04 5.18 -5.94
N GLY A 69 -6.95 5.37 -4.99
CA GLY A 69 -7.55 6.66 -4.67
C GLY A 69 -8.82 7.00 -5.45
N LYS A 70 -9.27 6.13 -6.38
CA LYS A 70 -10.48 6.41 -7.20
C LYS A 70 -11.75 6.37 -6.35
N ASN A 71 -11.84 5.41 -5.44
CA ASN A 71 -12.92 5.32 -4.47
C ASN A 71 -12.36 5.53 -3.07
N LYS A 72 -12.87 6.56 -2.38
CA LYS A 72 -12.50 6.91 -1.01
C LYS A 72 -13.34 6.14 -0.01
N MET A 73 -12.68 5.43 0.90
CA MET A 73 -13.30 4.76 2.04
C MET A 73 -13.05 5.60 3.29
N GLN A 74 -13.92 6.58 3.51
CA GLN A 74 -13.80 7.61 4.56
C GLN A 74 -14.87 7.47 5.66
N ASP A 75 -15.58 6.35 5.68
CA ASP A 75 -16.60 6.02 6.66
C ASP A 75 -16.78 4.49 6.76
N THR A 76 -17.51 4.04 7.78
CA THR A 76 -17.80 2.61 8.01
C THR A 76 -18.49 1.94 6.81
N GLU A 77 -19.39 2.67 6.13
CA GLU A 77 -20.22 2.13 5.05
C GLU A 77 -19.42 1.85 3.77
N SER A 78 -18.46 2.72 3.48
CA SER A 78 -17.55 2.61 2.36
C SER A 78 -16.41 1.63 2.63
N LEU A 79 -15.96 1.48 3.88
CA LEU A 79 -14.96 0.47 4.25
C LEU A 79 -15.52 -0.96 4.14
N LEU A 80 -16.81 -1.13 4.44
CA LEU A 80 -17.56 -2.36 4.22
C LEU A 80 -18.14 -2.45 2.80
N SER A 81 -17.32 -2.18 1.79
CA SER A 81 -17.71 -2.29 0.38
C SER A 81 -17.06 -3.48 -0.33
N ILE A 82 -17.70 -3.89 -1.42
CA ILE A 82 -17.10 -4.80 -2.40
C ILE A 82 -16.85 -4.06 -3.70
N LYS A 83 -15.81 -4.47 -4.42
CA LYS A 83 -15.52 -4.00 -5.77
C LYS A 83 -15.41 -5.19 -6.72
N LEU A 84 -16.23 -5.17 -7.77
CA LEU A 84 -16.22 -6.18 -8.83
C LEU A 84 -15.11 -5.86 -9.85
N SER A 85 -14.69 -6.84 -10.67
CA SER A 85 -13.58 -6.65 -11.61
C SER A 85 -13.84 -5.61 -12.72
N ASN A 86 -15.09 -5.34 -13.09
CA ASN A 86 -15.48 -4.22 -13.97
C ASN A 86 -15.36 -2.84 -13.32
N GLY A 87 -14.95 -2.79 -12.05
CA GLY A 87 -14.76 -1.55 -11.33
C GLY A 87 -15.99 -1.06 -10.56
N LYS A 88 -17.15 -1.72 -10.69
CA LYS A 88 -18.35 -1.38 -9.91
C LYS A 88 -18.06 -1.59 -8.42
N VAL A 89 -18.27 -0.54 -7.63
CA VAL A 89 -18.21 -0.58 -6.17
C VAL A 89 -19.63 -0.64 -5.62
N ILE A 90 -19.86 -1.51 -4.65
CA ILE A 90 -21.13 -1.64 -3.93
C ILE A 90 -20.80 -1.42 -2.46
N LYS A 91 -21.22 -0.29 -1.92
CA LYS A 91 -21.08 0.03 -0.50
C LYS A 91 -22.17 -0.68 0.28
N ARG A 92 -21.94 -0.89 1.58
CA ARG A 92 -22.93 -1.47 2.48
C ARG A 92 -24.28 -0.74 2.42
N ILE A 93 -24.27 0.59 2.51
CA ILE A 93 -25.48 1.41 2.53
C ILE A 93 -26.29 1.34 1.22
N ASP A 94 -25.63 0.99 0.11
CA ASP A 94 -26.26 0.88 -1.21
C ASP A 94 -26.73 -0.55 -1.51
N ASP A 95 -26.41 -1.52 -0.64
CA ASP A 95 -26.73 -2.92 -0.86
C ASP A 95 -28.07 -3.31 -0.24
N THR A 96 -29.00 -3.73 -1.09
CA THR A 96 -30.31 -4.28 -0.70
C THR A 96 -30.39 -5.78 -0.95
N SER A 97 -29.24 -6.45 -1.11
CA SER A 97 -29.20 -7.87 -1.45
C SER A 97 -29.72 -8.75 -0.33
N SER A 98 -30.30 -9.87 -0.72
CA SER A 98 -30.75 -10.91 0.19
C SER A 98 -30.63 -12.27 -0.48
N GLU A 99 -30.87 -13.35 0.28
CA GLU A 99 -30.89 -14.70 -0.30
C GLU A 99 -31.90 -14.84 -1.45
N LEU A 100 -33.04 -14.14 -1.38
CA LEU A 100 -34.09 -14.15 -2.39
C LEU A 100 -33.86 -13.14 -3.52
N ASN A 101 -33.12 -12.07 -3.24
CA ASN A 101 -32.77 -11.03 -4.21
C ASN A 101 -31.27 -10.72 -4.16
N PRO A 102 -30.42 -11.65 -4.66
CA PRO A 102 -28.98 -11.48 -4.63
C PRO A 102 -28.49 -10.52 -5.72
N ILE A 103 -27.29 -9.98 -5.55
CA ILE A 103 -26.56 -9.24 -6.59
C ILE A 103 -26.23 -10.21 -7.73
N GLU A 104 -26.85 -10.05 -8.89
CA GLU A 104 -26.45 -10.78 -10.10
C GLU A 104 -25.16 -10.18 -10.66
N LEU A 105 -24.14 -11.02 -10.78
CA LEU A 105 -22.87 -10.60 -11.37
C LEU A 105 -23.03 -10.43 -12.90
N PRO A 106 -22.56 -9.30 -13.47
CA PRO A 106 -22.74 -9.02 -14.90
C PRO A 106 -21.89 -9.89 -15.82
N TYR A 107 -20.91 -10.64 -15.30
CA TYR A 107 -20.02 -11.55 -16.03
C TYR A 107 -19.54 -12.67 -15.11
N PHE A 108 -18.81 -13.63 -15.68
CA PHE A 108 -18.16 -14.69 -14.92
C PHE A 108 -17.07 -14.11 -14.03
N GLU A 109 -17.29 -14.17 -12.72
CA GLU A 109 -16.33 -13.71 -11.72
C GLU A 109 -15.54 -14.83 -11.08
N THR A 110 -14.34 -14.49 -10.64
CA THR A 110 -13.52 -15.26 -9.71
C THR A 110 -13.63 -14.70 -8.30
N PHE A 111 -13.25 -15.48 -7.29
CA PHE A 111 -13.21 -14.95 -5.92
C PHE A 111 -12.26 -13.75 -5.79
N GLN A 112 -11.14 -13.74 -6.53
CA GLN A 112 -10.18 -12.64 -6.55
C GLN A 112 -10.70 -11.39 -7.27
N GLY A 113 -11.64 -11.52 -8.21
CA GLY A 113 -12.23 -10.37 -8.89
C GLY A 113 -13.24 -9.61 -8.03
N ILE A 114 -13.84 -10.27 -7.03
CA ILE A 114 -14.65 -9.64 -5.98
C ILE A 114 -13.72 -9.19 -4.85
N LYS A 115 -13.29 -7.93 -4.93
CA LYS A 115 -12.34 -7.34 -3.98
C LYS A 115 -13.07 -6.77 -2.77
N THR A 116 -12.42 -6.88 -1.62
CA THR A 116 -12.77 -6.19 -0.38
C THR A 116 -11.55 -5.39 0.09
N ILE A 117 -11.68 -4.66 1.20
CA ILE A 117 -10.52 -4.04 1.86
C ILE A 117 -9.50 -5.08 2.36
N VAL A 118 -9.91 -6.32 2.61
CA VAL A 118 -9.03 -7.44 2.98
C VAL A 118 -8.45 -8.06 1.70
N PRO A 119 -7.15 -7.89 1.42
CA PRO A 119 -6.57 -8.39 0.18
C PRO A 119 -6.56 -9.92 0.16
N LEU A 120 -7.13 -10.52 -0.89
CA LEU A 120 -6.95 -11.94 -1.17
C LEU A 120 -5.46 -12.21 -1.41
N GLY A 121 -4.86 -13.10 -0.61
CA GLY A 121 -3.42 -13.36 -0.64
C GLY A 121 -2.59 -12.69 0.45
N ASN A 122 -3.21 -11.90 1.34
CA ASN A 122 -2.52 -11.47 2.56
C ASN A 122 -2.18 -12.69 3.45
N PRO A 123 -1.04 -12.72 4.15
CA PRO A 123 -0.62 -13.88 4.95
C PRO A 123 -1.64 -14.29 6.02
N ASN A 124 -2.33 -13.30 6.58
CA ASN A 124 -3.30 -13.42 7.67
C ASN A 124 -4.74 -13.65 7.20
N TYR A 125 -4.98 -13.84 5.89
CA TYR A 125 -6.32 -14.01 5.34
C TYR A 125 -7.08 -15.13 6.09
N PRO A 126 -8.33 -14.87 6.55
CA PRO A 126 -9.27 -13.87 6.03
C PRO A 126 -9.41 -12.58 6.84
N LYS A 127 -8.41 -12.21 7.63
CA LYS A 127 -8.42 -11.00 8.45
C LYS A 127 -7.23 -10.10 8.12
N ILE A 128 -7.36 -8.81 8.45
CA ILE A 128 -6.27 -7.84 8.40
C ILE A 128 -6.48 -6.76 9.45
N ASP A 129 -5.41 -6.32 10.08
CA ASP A 129 -5.43 -5.13 10.92
C ASP A 129 -5.32 -3.89 10.01
N LEU A 130 -6.10 -2.83 10.28
CA LEU A 130 -6.13 -1.63 9.43
C LEU A 130 -4.73 -1.00 9.29
N ALA A 131 -3.88 -1.11 10.32
CA ALA A 131 -2.47 -0.72 10.29
C ALA A 131 -1.64 -1.44 9.22
N GLU A 132 -2.00 -2.67 8.83
CA GLU A 132 -1.28 -3.47 7.83
C GLU A 132 -1.65 -3.06 6.39
N LEU A 133 -2.74 -2.31 6.19
CA LEU A 133 -3.19 -1.87 4.85
C LEU A 133 -2.20 -0.94 4.15
N LYS A 134 -1.30 -0.28 4.90
CA LYS A 134 -0.17 0.48 4.34
C LYS A 134 0.75 -0.39 3.48
N ASN A 135 0.90 -1.67 3.81
CA ASN A 135 1.71 -2.62 3.04
C ASN A 135 1.11 -2.91 1.65
N TYR A 136 -0.17 -2.61 1.46
CA TYR A 136 -0.90 -2.75 0.20
C TYR A 136 -1.07 -1.42 -0.54
N LYS A 137 -0.47 -0.33 -0.03
CA LYS A 137 -0.63 1.04 -0.56
C LYS A 137 -2.10 1.47 -0.62
N PHE A 138 -2.88 1.08 0.38
CA PHE A 138 -4.29 1.43 0.47
C PHE A 138 -4.55 2.69 1.28
N PHE A 139 -3.54 3.23 1.97
CA PHE A 139 -3.64 4.51 2.66
C PHE A 139 -3.47 5.66 1.66
N PHE A 140 -4.39 6.63 1.72
CA PHE A 140 -4.36 7.85 0.94
C PHE A 140 -4.73 9.05 1.80
N ASP A 141 -4.13 10.17 1.43
CA ASP A 141 -4.46 11.49 1.92
C ASP A 141 -4.20 12.48 0.78
N ASP A 142 -5.15 13.40 0.59
CA ASP A 142 -5.09 14.38 -0.50
C ASP A 142 -4.15 15.55 -0.16
N ASP A 143 -3.76 15.69 1.11
CA ASP A 143 -2.86 16.75 1.57
C ASP A 143 -1.37 16.38 1.40
N GLY A 144 -1.09 15.15 0.96
CA GLY A 144 0.25 14.67 0.63
C GLY A 144 0.99 14.02 1.80
N ASP A 145 0.29 13.66 2.87
CA ASP A 145 0.91 12.93 3.98
C ASP A 145 1.39 11.53 3.55
N LYS A 146 2.62 11.20 3.95
CA LYS A 146 3.27 9.93 3.61
C LYS A 146 3.10 8.86 4.69
N TYR A 147 2.56 9.24 5.83
CA TYR A 147 2.46 8.41 7.02
C TYR A 147 1.09 8.59 7.65
N ALA A 148 0.50 7.47 8.02
CA ALA A 148 -0.68 7.43 8.86
C ALA A 148 -0.60 6.29 9.85
N ASP A 149 -1.28 6.50 10.97
CA ASP A 149 -1.56 5.50 11.96
C ASP A 149 -3.00 5.00 11.79
N ALA A 150 -3.23 3.73 12.10
CA ALA A 150 -4.56 3.15 11.99
C ALA A 150 -4.78 2.08 13.05
N GLU A 151 -6.00 2.06 13.59
CA GLU A 151 -6.45 1.04 14.54
C GLU A 151 -7.75 0.43 14.03
N GLY A 152 -7.98 -0.84 14.38
CA GLY A 152 -9.13 -1.61 13.98
C GLY A 152 -8.75 -2.80 13.12
N LYS A 153 -9.72 -3.68 12.90
CA LYS A 153 -9.52 -4.94 12.21
C LYS A 153 -10.71 -5.25 11.33
N VAL A 154 -10.42 -5.79 10.15
CA VAL A 154 -11.44 -6.28 9.22
C VAL A 154 -11.26 -7.77 9.01
N GLU A 155 -12.38 -8.47 8.99
CA GLU A 155 -12.46 -9.89 8.67
C GLU A 155 -13.48 -10.11 7.56
N VAL A 156 -13.19 -11.05 6.67
CA VAL A 156 -14.12 -11.51 5.64
C VAL A 156 -14.48 -12.97 5.87
N LYS A 157 -15.72 -13.32 5.54
CA LYS A 157 -16.20 -14.69 5.57
C LYS A 157 -16.91 -14.99 4.26
N TRP A 158 -16.52 -16.08 3.61
CA TRP A 158 -17.19 -16.58 2.41
C TRP A 158 -17.96 -17.84 2.76
N GLU A 159 -19.20 -17.87 2.34
CA GLU A 159 -20.06 -19.03 2.51
C GLU A 159 -20.81 -19.31 1.21
N ARG A 160 -21.13 -20.59 0.98
CA ARG A 160 -22.01 -21.01 -0.13
C ARG A 160 -23.28 -21.63 0.40
N LYS A 161 -24.38 -21.47 -0.33
CA LYS A 161 -25.66 -22.07 0.03
C LYS A 161 -25.59 -23.59 -0.09
N VAL A 162 -26.18 -24.28 0.88
CA VAL A 162 -26.39 -25.74 0.89
C VAL A 162 -27.89 -26.05 0.81
N SER A 163 -28.69 -25.33 1.61
CA SER A 163 -30.14 -25.37 1.58
C SER A 163 -30.68 -24.00 1.98
N ASP A 164 -31.99 -23.81 2.01
CA ASP A 164 -32.59 -22.53 2.42
C ASP A 164 -32.11 -22.10 3.81
N ASN A 165 -31.64 -20.86 3.91
CA ASN A 165 -31.02 -20.28 5.11
C ASN A 165 -29.82 -21.06 5.69
N ASN A 166 -29.27 -22.03 4.96
CA ASN A 166 -28.15 -22.85 5.42
C ASN A 166 -26.94 -22.68 4.50
N TYR A 167 -25.82 -22.34 5.12
CA TYR A 167 -24.60 -21.97 4.44
C TYR A 167 -23.43 -22.74 5.05
N THR A 168 -22.51 -23.15 4.18
CA THR A 168 -21.25 -23.76 4.61
C THR A 168 -20.09 -22.80 4.37
N ASP A 169 -19.19 -22.72 5.34
CA ASP A 169 -17.99 -21.88 5.27
C ASP A 169 -17.02 -22.42 4.22
N ILE A 170 -16.70 -21.57 3.24
CA ILE A 170 -15.75 -21.86 2.17
C ILE A 170 -14.57 -20.89 2.18
N THR A 171 -14.39 -20.09 3.24
CA THR A 171 -13.34 -19.08 3.35
C THR A 171 -11.94 -19.67 3.15
N GLY A 172 -11.70 -20.86 3.71
CA GLY A 172 -10.45 -21.60 3.52
C GLY A 172 -10.25 -22.10 2.08
N MET A 173 -11.33 -22.43 1.37
CA MET A 173 -11.28 -22.79 -0.05
C MET A 173 -10.94 -21.56 -0.90
N VAL A 174 -11.61 -20.43 -0.65
CA VAL A 174 -11.35 -19.15 -1.32
C VAL A 174 -9.88 -18.72 -1.15
N LYS A 175 -9.32 -18.87 0.05
CA LYS A 175 -7.88 -18.61 0.32
C LYS A 175 -6.96 -19.45 -0.57
N LYS A 176 -7.29 -20.74 -0.77
CA LYS A 176 -6.47 -21.68 -1.56
C LYS A 176 -6.66 -21.52 -3.07
N GLN A 177 -7.84 -21.08 -3.49
CA GLN A 177 -8.25 -21.04 -4.90
C GLN A 177 -8.80 -19.65 -5.27
N PRO A 178 -8.01 -18.57 -5.15
CA PRO A 178 -8.48 -17.20 -5.36
C PRO A 178 -8.96 -16.95 -6.80
N ASN A 179 -8.32 -17.58 -7.79
CA ASN A 179 -8.68 -17.44 -9.21
C ASN A 179 -9.80 -18.39 -9.65
N GLN A 180 -10.38 -19.17 -8.75
CA GLN A 180 -11.50 -20.04 -9.11
C GLN A 180 -12.74 -19.20 -9.41
N GLN A 181 -13.40 -19.52 -10.53
CA GLN A 181 -14.67 -18.93 -10.91
C GLN A 181 -15.78 -19.34 -9.94
N LEU A 182 -16.66 -18.42 -9.57
CA LEU A 182 -17.83 -18.74 -8.76
C LEU A 182 -18.75 -19.68 -9.53
N ASN A 183 -19.16 -20.78 -8.90
CA ASN A 183 -20.03 -21.77 -9.51
C ASN A 183 -21.49 -21.37 -9.33
N TYR A 184 -22.22 -21.24 -10.44
CA TYR A 184 -23.62 -20.86 -10.47
C TYR A 184 -24.54 -21.77 -9.63
N CYS A 185 -24.19 -23.05 -9.48
CA CYS A 185 -24.99 -24.04 -8.74
C CYS A 185 -24.88 -23.91 -7.22
N HIS A 186 -23.95 -23.11 -6.72
CA HIS A 186 -23.78 -22.84 -5.30
C HIS A 186 -24.40 -21.50 -4.87
N ARG A 187 -25.24 -20.90 -5.74
CA ARG A 187 -25.85 -19.59 -5.53
C ARG A 187 -26.95 -19.61 -4.46
N PRO A 188 -27.22 -18.45 -3.84
CA PRO A 188 -26.30 -17.32 -3.74
C PRO A 188 -25.12 -17.67 -2.81
N TYR A 189 -23.97 -17.05 -3.08
CA TYR A 189 -22.87 -16.97 -2.13
C TYR A 189 -23.18 -15.87 -1.11
N ARG A 190 -22.72 -16.04 0.13
CA ARG A 190 -22.77 -15.02 1.18
C ARG A 190 -21.35 -14.56 1.52
N LEU A 191 -21.06 -13.30 1.27
CA LEU A 191 -19.82 -12.65 1.64
C LEU A 191 -20.08 -11.67 2.79
N THR A 192 -19.62 -12.04 4.00
CA THR A 192 -19.72 -11.18 5.17
C THR A 192 -18.43 -10.42 5.39
N ILE A 193 -18.50 -9.12 5.57
CA ILE A 193 -17.38 -8.27 5.98
C ILE A 193 -17.70 -7.72 7.37
N THR A 194 -16.79 -7.92 8.32
CA THR A 194 -16.94 -7.46 9.71
C THR A 194 -15.78 -6.55 10.07
N LEU A 195 -16.10 -5.38 10.60
CA LEU A 195 -15.19 -4.34 11.01
C LEU A 195 -15.32 -4.09 12.51
N THR A 196 -14.19 -4.03 13.20
CA THR A 196 -14.14 -3.50 14.56
C THR A 196 -14.01 -1.98 14.53
N LYS A 197 -14.47 -1.32 15.59
CA LYS A 197 -14.24 0.10 15.82
C LYS A 197 -12.75 0.43 15.66
N GLY A 198 -12.46 1.58 15.07
CA GLY A 198 -11.11 1.94 14.68
C GLY A 198 -11.01 3.35 14.11
N TYR A 199 -9.83 3.70 13.61
CA TYR A 199 -9.58 4.97 12.96
C TYR A 199 -8.45 4.87 11.94
N LEU A 200 -8.36 5.88 11.09
CA LEU A 200 -7.21 6.22 10.27
C LEU A 200 -6.83 7.67 10.56
N LYS A 201 -5.57 7.91 10.92
CA LYS A 201 -5.09 9.21 11.39
C LYS A 201 -3.79 9.62 10.72
N THR A 202 -3.72 10.84 10.24
CA THR A 202 -2.51 11.48 9.72
C THR A 202 -1.91 12.45 10.74
N ASN A 203 -0.67 12.89 10.47
CA ASN A 203 0.04 13.84 11.34
C ASN A 203 -0.37 15.30 11.06
N SER A 204 -0.84 15.59 9.85
CA SER A 204 -1.14 16.94 9.38
C SER A 204 -2.56 17.01 8.80
N GLY A 205 -3.02 18.23 8.55
CA GLY A 205 -4.36 18.51 8.03
C GLY A 205 -5.42 18.54 9.12
N LEU A 206 -6.46 19.36 8.96
CA LEU A 206 -7.66 19.27 9.77
C LEU A 206 -8.87 19.24 8.84
N PRO A 207 -9.70 18.18 8.92
CA PRO A 207 -9.57 17.02 9.83
C PRO A 207 -8.44 16.05 9.43
N ASN A 208 -7.66 15.55 10.41
CA ASN A 208 -6.60 14.53 10.20
C ASN A 208 -7.04 13.10 10.55
N GLN A 209 -8.31 12.86 10.89
CA GLN A 209 -8.74 11.57 11.41
C GLN A 209 -10.11 11.17 10.87
N THR A 210 -10.13 9.96 10.31
CA THR A 210 -11.36 9.25 9.93
C THR A 210 -11.64 8.18 10.98
N ASN A 211 -12.88 8.15 11.47
CA ASN A 211 -13.32 7.19 12.47
C ASN A 211 -14.21 6.12 11.85
N PHE A 212 -14.08 4.90 12.35
CA PHE A 212 -14.88 3.76 11.93
C PHE A 212 -15.57 3.12 13.14
N GLU A 213 -16.81 2.69 12.97
CA GLU A 213 -17.61 2.05 14.02
C GLU A 213 -17.67 0.54 13.83
N ASN A 214 -18.01 -0.18 14.90
CA ASN A 214 -18.27 -1.62 14.82
C ASN A 214 -19.44 -1.87 13.85
N ALA A 215 -19.21 -2.67 12.82
CA ALA A 215 -20.24 -3.00 11.85
C ALA A 215 -19.97 -4.34 11.16
N SER A 216 -21.04 -4.97 10.69
CA SER A 216 -20.97 -6.17 9.87
C SER A 216 -22.02 -6.08 8.77
N HIS A 217 -21.68 -6.57 7.58
CA HIS A 217 -22.58 -6.61 6.43
C HIS A 217 -22.38 -7.88 5.63
N SER A 218 -23.47 -8.43 5.08
CA SER A 218 -23.43 -9.61 4.23
C SER A 218 -23.98 -9.31 2.85
N PHE A 219 -23.16 -9.47 1.83
CA PHE A 219 -23.54 -9.40 0.43
C PHE A 219 -23.98 -10.78 -0.04
N TYR A 220 -25.18 -10.86 -0.63
CA TYR A 220 -25.66 -12.07 -1.29
C TYR A 220 -25.38 -11.95 -2.79
N ILE A 221 -24.60 -12.87 -3.34
CA ILE A 221 -24.02 -12.75 -4.68
C ILE A 221 -24.37 -13.98 -5.51
N THR A 222 -24.98 -13.75 -6.68
CA THR A 222 -25.26 -14.80 -7.65
C THR A 222 -24.33 -14.64 -8.86
N PRO A 223 -23.55 -15.67 -9.22
CA PRO A 223 -22.70 -15.64 -10.41
C PRO A 223 -23.54 -15.47 -11.68
N LYS A 224 -22.91 -15.00 -12.76
CA LYS A 224 -23.59 -14.99 -14.06
C LYS A 224 -23.98 -16.41 -14.47
N GLU A 225 -25.21 -16.55 -14.96
CA GLU A 225 -25.67 -17.81 -15.53
C GLU A 225 -24.87 -18.14 -16.80
N GLY A 226 -24.36 -19.36 -16.86
CA GLY A 226 -23.66 -19.94 -18.01
C GLY A 226 -24.61 -20.76 -18.86
N ILE A 227 -24.26 -20.93 -20.13
CA ILE A 227 -25.12 -21.51 -21.18
C ILE A 227 -25.44 -22.99 -20.94
N ASP A 228 -24.69 -23.70 -20.07
CA ASP A 228 -24.82 -25.15 -19.86
C ASP A 228 -25.03 -25.54 -18.38
N ASN A 229 -25.71 -24.67 -17.62
CA ASN A 229 -25.87 -24.82 -16.17
C ASN A 229 -26.94 -25.85 -15.77
N LYS A 230 -26.71 -27.13 -16.06
CA LYS A 230 -27.39 -28.21 -15.33
C LYS A 230 -26.75 -28.33 -13.96
N CYS A 231 -27.37 -27.67 -12.98
CA CYS A 231 -27.08 -27.97 -11.59
C CYS A 231 -27.68 -29.33 -11.30
N ASP A 232 -26.83 -30.36 -11.22
CA ASP A 232 -27.27 -31.67 -10.78
C ASP A 232 -28.01 -31.48 -9.45
N SER A 233 -29.26 -31.95 -9.41
CA SER A 233 -30.02 -32.05 -8.17
C SER A 233 -29.16 -32.83 -7.17
N GLN A 234 -28.66 -32.15 -6.14
CA GLN A 234 -27.95 -32.83 -5.07
C GLN A 234 -28.87 -33.92 -4.49
N PRO A 235 -28.36 -35.15 -4.25
CA PRO A 235 -29.15 -36.23 -3.66
C PRO A 235 -29.63 -35.90 -2.24
#